data_AF-A0A166LQW3-F1
#
_entry.id   AF-A0A166LQW3-F1
#
_cell.length_a   1.000
_cell.length_b   1.000
_cell.length_c   1.000
_cell.angle_alpha   90.00
_cell.angle_beta   90.00
_cell.angle_gamma   90.00
#
_symmetry.space_group_name_H-M   'P 1'
#
loop_
_entity.id
_entity.type
_entity.pdbx_description
1 polymer ?
#
loop_
_entity_poly.entity_id
_entity_poly.type
_entity_poly.pdbx_seq_one_letter_code
_entity_poly.pdbx_strand_id
1 'polypeptide(L)' 'LFRIKRVDSPACPHCGGITVETIRHYILDCPHYALARHTLRSDLGRKASEIPYLLGKPDGIKAFLKYVNATRRL' A
#
# COMPACT_ATOMS: atom_id res chain seq x y z
N LEU A 1 4.50 -25.14 -12.41
CA LEU A 1 3.24 -24.86 -11.68
C LEU A 1 3.45 -23.60 -10.85
N PHE A 2 2.71 -22.52 -11.16
CA PHE A 2 2.87 -21.23 -10.50
C PHE A 2 2.34 -21.30 -9.06
N ARG A 3 3.25 -21.40 -8.10
CA ARG A 3 2.97 -21.38 -6.68
C ARG A 3 2.66 -19.93 -6.31
N ILE A 4 1.37 -19.55 -6.38
CA ILE A 4 0.91 -18.31 -5.76
C ILE A 4 1.35 -18.41 -4.30
N LYS A 5 2.37 -17.62 -3.92
CA LYS A 5 2.84 -17.54 -2.53
C LYS A 5 1.72 -16.91 -1.72
N ARG A 6 0.77 -17.72 -1.28
CA ARG A 6 -0.20 -17.35 -0.26
C ARG A 6 0.63 -17.10 0.98
N VAL A 7 0.70 -15.85 1.39
CA VAL A 7 1.28 -15.48 2.68
C VAL A 7 0.46 -16.19 3.77
N ASP A 8 1.13 -17.01 4.59
CA ASP A 8 0.50 -17.90 5.58
C ASP A 8 -0.19 -17.15 6.73
N SER A 9 0.21 -15.90 6.96
CA SER A 9 -0.37 -15.06 8.02
C SER A 9 -0.79 -13.74 7.42
N PRO A 10 -2.03 -13.26 7.65
CA PRO A 10 -2.45 -11.95 7.15
C PRO A 10 -1.71 -10.80 7.86
N ALA A 11 -0.68 -11.10 8.67
CA ALA A 11 0.12 -10.13 9.39
C ALA A 11 1.20 -9.48 8.51
N CYS A 12 1.45 -8.20 8.76
CA CYS A 12 2.48 -7.46 8.02
C CYS A 12 3.87 -7.97 8.42
N PRO A 13 4.68 -8.48 7.48
CA PRO A 13 6.02 -8.97 7.79
C PRO A 13 6.95 -7.84 8.25
N HIS A 14 6.64 -6.60 7.86
CA HIS A 14 7.43 -5.42 8.20
C HIS A 14 7.08 -4.83 9.57
N CYS A 15 5.90 -5.15 10.11
CA CYS A 15 5.46 -4.69 11.43
C CYS A 15 5.64 -5.76 12.50
N GLY A 16 6.54 -6.73 12.27
CA GLY A 16 6.82 -7.82 13.21
C GLY A 16 5.64 -8.75 13.47
N GLY A 17 4.66 -8.81 12.55
CA GLY A 17 3.47 -9.63 12.72
C GLY A 17 2.45 -9.10 13.73
N ILE A 18 2.65 -7.89 14.27
CA ILE A 18 1.78 -7.29 15.29
C ILE A 18 0.44 -6.85 14.69
N THR A 19 0.47 -6.36 13.44
CA THR A 19 -0.70 -5.84 12.74
C THR A 19 -1.07 -6.72 11.55
N VAL A 20 -2.37 -6.92 11.37
CA VAL A 20 -2.92 -7.51 10.15
C VAL A 20 -2.69 -6.53 9.00
N GLU A 21 -2.00 -6.99 7.96
CA GLU A 21 -1.79 -6.29 6.71
C GLU A 21 -3.07 -6.23 5.88
N THR A 22 -3.96 -5.34 6.29
CA THR A 22 -5.10 -4.92 5.47
C THR A 22 -4.65 -3.92 4.40
N ILE A 23 -5.48 -3.72 3.37
CA ILE A 23 -5.24 -2.66 2.37
C ILE A 23 -5.08 -1.29 3.04
N ARG A 24 -5.85 -1.01 4.11
CA ARG A 24 -5.68 0.20 4.94
C ARG A 24 -4.29 0.26 5.54
N HIS A 25 -3.87 -0.80 6.25
CA HIS A 25 -2.56 -0.82 6.87
C HIS A 25 -1.45 -0.65 5.84
N TYR A 26 -1.52 -1.39 4.74
CA TYR A 26 -0.56 -1.33 3.65
C TYR A 26 -0.42 0.08 3.07
N ILE A 27 -1.53 0.81 2.84
CA ILE A 27 -1.52 2.11 2.17
C ILE A 27 -1.34 3.27 3.15
N LEU A 28 -1.84 3.18 4.37
CA LEU A 28 -1.96 4.32 5.30
C LEU A 28 -1.09 4.21 6.54
N ASP A 29 -0.91 3.00 7.10
CA ASP A 29 -0.37 2.84 8.45
C ASP A 29 1.03 2.23 8.51
N CYS A 30 1.41 1.38 7.56
CA CYS A 30 2.61 0.55 7.65
C CYS A 30 3.91 1.39 7.72
N PRO A 31 4.60 1.52 8.86
CA PRO A 31 5.76 2.42 8.99
C PRO A 31 6.86 2.16 7.97
N HIS A 32 7.03 0.90 7.53
CA HIS A 32 8.03 0.52 6.53
C HIS A 32 7.88 1.26 5.20
N TYR A 33 6.64 1.57 4.79
CA TYR A 33 6.37 2.29 3.55
C TYR A 33 6.19 3.80 3.73
N ALA A 34 6.69 4.37 4.84
CA ALA A 34 6.51 5.80 5.15
C ALA A 34 6.99 6.73 4.03
N LEU A 35 8.13 6.40 3.40
CA LEU A 35 8.65 7.17 2.27
C LEU A 35 7.73 7.11 1.04
N ALA A 36 7.27 5.91 0.67
CA ALA A 36 6.33 5.73 -0.44
C ALA A 36 4.99 6.43 -0.16
N ARG A 37 4.51 6.41 1.10
CA ARG A 37 3.33 7.18 1.51
C ARG A 37 3.54 8.67 1.44
N HIS A 38 4.73 9.16 1.80
CA HIS A 38 5.03 10.57 1.69
C HIS A 38 4.93 11.03 0.23
N THR A 39 5.51 10.28 -0.71
CA THR A 39 5.38 10.56 -2.14
C THR A 39 3.91 10.48 -2.61
N LEU A 40 3.16 9.47 -2.18
CA LEU A 40 1.73 9.34 -2.50
C LEU A 40 0.91 10.54 -1.99
N ARG A 41 1.19 11.01 -0.77
CA ARG A 41 0.57 12.19 -0.17
C ARG A 41 1.01 13.49 -0.84
N SER A 42 2.23 13.58 -1.34
CA SER A 42 2.68 14.75 -2.10
C SER A 42 2.02 14.80 -3.49
N ASP A 43 1.78 13.66 -4.14
CA ASP A 43 1.16 13.59 -5.48
C ASP A 43 -0.36 13.87 -5.42
N LEU A 44 -1.07 13.36 -4.40
CA LEU A 44 -2.54 13.45 -4.30
C LEU A 44 -3.08 14.33 -3.15
N GLY A 45 -2.21 14.83 -2.28
CA GLY A 45 -2.60 15.62 -1.10
C GLY A 45 -3.50 14.84 -0.13
N ARG A 46 -4.60 15.48 0.30
CA ARG A 46 -5.57 14.90 1.24
C ARG A 46 -6.26 13.65 0.69
N LYS A 47 -6.40 13.54 -0.65
CA LYS A 47 -7.04 12.41 -1.33
C LYS A 47 -6.22 11.12 -1.24
N ALA A 48 -4.93 11.21 -0.90
CA ALA A 48 -4.08 10.04 -0.66
C ALA A 48 -4.53 9.19 0.54
N SER A 49 -5.37 9.74 1.44
CA SER A 49 -5.93 8.99 2.58
C SER A 49 -7.26 8.30 2.24
N GLU A 50 -7.82 8.58 1.07
CA GLU A 50 -9.11 8.05 0.63
C GLU A 50 -8.90 6.83 -0.27
N ILE A 51 -8.97 5.64 0.32
CA ILE A 51 -8.84 4.37 -0.42
C ILE A 51 -9.84 4.25 -1.58
N PRO A 52 -11.12 4.64 -1.45
CA PRO A 52 -12.06 4.60 -2.58
C PRO A 52 -11.61 5.48 -3.74
N TYR A 53 -10.94 6.60 -3.47
CA TYR A 53 -10.41 7.48 -4.50
C TYR A 53 -9.18 6.86 -5.17
N LEU A 54 -8.26 6.29 -4.38
CA LEU A 54 -7.06 5.61 -4.88
C LEU A 54 -7.36 4.43 -5.79
N LEU A 55 -8.43 3.69 -5.52
CA LEU A 55 -8.79 2.49 -6.29
C LEU A 55 -9.91 2.74 -7.31
N GLY A 56 -10.62 3.86 -7.22
CA GLY A 56 -11.79 4.15 -8.06
C GLY A 56 -11.60 5.26 -9.09
N LYS A 57 -10.54 6.06 -9.00
CA LYS A 57 -10.27 7.16 -9.95
C LYS A 57 -8.98 6.92 -10.71
N PRO A 58 -8.91 7.25 -12.02
CA PRO A 58 -7.72 7.00 -12.85
C PRO A 58 -6.46 7.68 -12.29
N ASP A 59 -6.58 8.91 -11.78
CA ASP A 59 -5.45 9.62 -11.14
C ASP A 59 -5.00 8.91 -9.86
N GLY A 60 -5.95 8.47 -9.04
CA GLY A 60 -5.71 7.69 -7.83
C GLY A 60 -5.01 6.37 -8.13
N ILE A 61 -5.47 5.65 -9.14
CA ILE A 61 -4.92 4.37 -9.58
C ILE A 61 -3.48 4.56 -10.07
N LYS A 62 -3.22 5.61 -10.86
CA LYS A 62 -1.87 5.92 -11.34
C LYS A 62 -0.90 6.18 -10.19
N ALA A 63 -1.31 6.96 -9.19
CA ALA A 63 -0.50 7.22 -8.01
C ALA A 63 -0.32 5.95 -7.14
N PHE A 64 -1.37 5.13 -7.02
CA PHE A 64 -1.31 3.84 -6.34
C PHE A 64 -0.35 2.85 -7.01
N LEU A 65 -0.32 2.79 -8.35
CA LEU A 65 0.65 1.96 -9.08
C LEU A 65 2.09 2.43 -8.84
N LYS A 66 2.35 3.75 -8.82
CA LYS A 66 3.66 4.30 -8.41
C LYS A 66 4.02 3.86 -6.98
N TYR A 67 3.05 3.90 -6.06
CA TYR A 67 3.23 3.42 -4.69
C TYR A 67 3.61 1.94 -4.64
N VAL A 68 2.87 1.07 -5.32
CA VAL A 68 3.15 -0.38 -5.39
C VAL A 68 4.54 -0.68 -5.97
N ASN A 69 4.95 0.09 -6.99
CA ASN A 69 6.29 0.00 -7.56
C ASN A 69 7.37 0.44 -6.55
N ALA A 70 7.14 1.53 -5.81
CA ALA A 70 8.06 2.01 -4.77
C ALA A 70 8.18 1.03 -3.59
N THR A 71 7.10 0.32 -3.24
CA THR A 71 7.12 -0.73 -2.22
C THR A 71 7.72 -2.05 -2.72
N ARG A 72 8.13 -2.14 -4.00
CA ARG A 72 8.78 -3.33 -4.61
C ARG A 72 8.00 -4.64 -4.39
N ARG A 73 6.67 -4.56 -4.41
CA ARG A 73 5.78 -5.70 -4.16
C ARG A 73 5.34 -6.42 -5.44
N LEU A 74 6.08 -6.19 -6.53
CA LEU A 74 5.91 -6.81 -7.85
C LEU A 74 6.73 -8.10 -7.96
#